data_AF-A0A9X8YNJ2-F1
#
_entry.id   AF-A0A9X8YNJ2-F1
#
_cell.length_a   1.000
_cell.length_b   1.000
_cell.length_c   1.000
_cell.angle_alpha   90.00
_cell.angle_beta   90.00
_cell.angle_gamma   90.00
#
_symmetry.space_group_name_H-M   'P 1'
#
loop_
_entity.id
_entity.type
_entity.pdbx_description
1 polymer ?
#
loop_
_entity_poly.entity_id
_entity_poly.type
_entity_poly.pdbx_seq_one_letter_code
_entity_poly.pdbx_strand_id
1 'polypeptide(L)'
;RTGKLFACEWDGIEPDVLMLSKSLSGGLIPIGATLCRTDLWQKAYGTADRFLVHSSTYGGGNLASVVALSALREILAQDLVGHAERMGAYFKQALSEIAARYPFVSEVRGRGLMLGIQFDQAFTGAVNASAREFATRLPGDWHTTWKFLPDPVQAHLRAAMDRMEQALGEMFCMKFVTKLCQDHKILTFITANSSTVIRIQPPLIISKAEIDRFVGAFATVCEELSTFLD
;
A
#
# COMPACT_ATOMS: atom_id res chain seq x y z
N ARG A 1 -7.32 -6.87 11.88
CA ARG A 1 -6.42 -5.95 11.12
C ARG A 1 -6.81 -4.48 11.32
N THR A 2 -8.08 -4.12 11.11
CA THR A 2 -8.56 -2.72 11.19
C THR A 2 -9.03 -2.31 12.59
N GLY A 3 -8.77 -3.11 13.63
CA GLY A 3 -9.26 -2.88 15.00
C GLY A 3 -10.58 -3.56 15.35
N LYS A 4 -11.20 -4.27 14.40
CA LYS A 4 -12.30 -5.24 14.63
C LYS A 4 -11.92 -6.61 14.05
N LEU A 5 -12.62 -7.66 14.49
CA LEU A 5 -12.34 -9.02 14.01
C LEU A 5 -12.63 -9.10 12.51
N PHE A 6 -13.79 -8.58 12.10
CA PHE A 6 -14.14 -8.30 10.72
C PHE A 6 -14.34 -6.80 10.51
N ALA A 7 -13.87 -6.27 9.38
CA ALA A 7 -14.01 -4.84 9.08
C ALA A 7 -15.48 -4.41 8.92
N CYS A 8 -16.37 -5.33 8.55
CA CYS A 8 -17.82 -5.13 8.47
C CYS A 8 -18.44 -4.63 9.78
N GLU A 9 -17.87 -5.01 10.93
CA GLU A 9 -18.38 -4.62 12.25
C GLU A 9 -18.36 -3.11 12.49
N TRP A 10 -17.46 -2.38 11.83
CA TRP A 10 -17.37 -0.93 12.00
C TRP A 10 -18.63 -0.19 11.57
N ASP A 11 -19.29 -0.70 10.54
CA ASP A 11 -20.40 -0.03 9.88
C ASP A 11 -21.68 -0.90 9.92
N GLY A 12 -21.69 -1.95 10.76
CA GLY A 12 -22.82 -2.87 10.91
C GLY A 12 -23.18 -3.62 9.62
N ILE A 13 -22.21 -3.89 8.76
CA ILE A 13 -22.45 -4.54 7.46
C ILE A 13 -22.71 -6.03 7.68
N GLU A 14 -23.85 -6.51 7.16
CA GLU A 14 -24.23 -7.91 7.16
C GLU A 14 -24.08 -8.49 5.74
N PRO A 15 -22.92 -9.07 5.40
CA PRO A 15 -22.66 -9.52 4.04
C PRO A 15 -23.43 -10.81 3.71
N ASP A 16 -24.05 -10.85 2.52
CA ASP A 16 -24.61 -12.09 1.97
C ASP A 16 -23.53 -13.12 1.61
N VAL A 17 -22.35 -12.63 1.20
CA VAL A 17 -21.14 -13.41 0.91
C VAL A 17 -19.90 -12.70 1.46
N LEU A 18 -19.07 -13.41 2.24
CA LEU A 18 -17.85 -12.89 2.86
C LEU A 18 -16.63 -13.73 2.47
N MET A 19 -15.53 -13.08 2.12
CA MET A 19 -14.27 -13.72 1.71
C MET A 19 -13.17 -13.52 2.74
N LEU A 20 -12.47 -14.60 3.09
CA LEU A 20 -11.35 -14.62 4.03
C LEU A 20 -10.17 -15.40 3.45
N SER A 21 -8.94 -14.93 3.69
CA SER A 21 -7.69 -15.60 3.30
C SER A 21 -6.52 -14.90 4.01
N LYS A 22 -5.37 -14.70 3.34
CA LYS A 22 -4.18 -13.99 3.84
C LYS A 22 -3.76 -14.50 5.23
N SER A 23 -4.04 -13.73 6.28
CA SER A 23 -3.70 -14.07 7.67
C SER A 23 -4.44 -15.28 8.22
N LEU A 24 -5.49 -15.78 7.54
CA LEU A 24 -6.13 -17.06 7.88
C LEU A 24 -5.14 -18.23 7.79
N SER A 25 -4.07 -18.09 7.02
CA SER A 25 -2.98 -19.09 6.92
C SER A 25 -2.10 -19.19 8.16
N GLY A 26 -2.21 -18.25 9.11
CA GLY A 26 -1.23 -18.07 10.18
C GLY A 26 0.18 -17.72 9.68
N GLY A 27 0.34 -17.37 8.39
CA GLY A 27 1.64 -17.22 7.75
C GLY A 27 2.35 -18.54 7.43
N LEU A 28 1.64 -19.68 7.49
CA LEU A 28 2.22 -21.02 7.36
C LEU A 28 1.66 -21.80 6.16
N ILE A 29 0.34 -21.99 6.08
CA ILE A 29 -0.29 -22.88 5.08
C ILE A 29 -1.36 -22.13 4.28
N PRO A 30 -1.30 -22.11 2.93
CA PRO A 30 -2.28 -21.42 2.10
C PRO A 30 -3.71 -21.89 2.36
N ILE A 31 -4.62 -20.93 2.60
CA ILE A 31 -6.05 -21.19 2.79
C ILE A 31 -6.88 -19.97 2.38
N GLY A 32 -8.04 -20.25 1.79
CA GLY A 32 -9.10 -19.28 1.56
C GLY A 32 -10.44 -19.86 2.00
N ALA A 33 -11.35 -19.00 2.44
CA ALA A 33 -12.71 -19.35 2.84
C ALA A 33 -13.69 -18.34 2.25
N THR A 34 -14.75 -18.86 1.64
CA THR A 34 -15.88 -18.08 1.14
C THR A 34 -17.12 -18.51 1.93
N LEU A 35 -17.66 -17.60 2.72
CA LEU A 35 -18.86 -17.82 3.51
C LEU A 35 -20.04 -17.21 2.77
N CYS A 36 -21.19 -17.86 2.81
CA CYS A 36 -22.42 -17.32 2.26
C CYS A 36 -23.61 -17.80 3.09
N ARG A 37 -24.75 -17.12 2.92
CA ARG A 37 -26.00 -17.57 3.52
C ARG A 37 -26.42 -18.94 2.99
N THR A 38 -27.05 -19.73 3.85
CA THR A 38 -27.52 -21.08 3.52
C THR A 38 -28.50 -21.09 2.34
N ASP A 39 -29.44 -20.14 2.28
CA ASP A 39 -30.43 -20.05 1.20
C ASP A 39 -29.78 -19.72 -0.15
N LEU A 40 -28.73 -18.89 -0.18
CA LEU A 40 -27.93 -18.65 -1.38
C LEU A 40 -27.17 -19.89 -1.81
N TRP A 41 -26.54 -20.61 -0.87
CA TRP A 41 -25.87 -21.88 -1.18
C TRP A 41 -26.84 -22.90 -1.77
N GLN A 42 -28.04 -23.04 -1.19
CA GLN A 42 -29.06 -23.97 -1.69
C GLN A 42 -29.53 -23.60 -3.10
N LYS A 43 -29.74 -22.31 -3.39
CA LYS A 43 -30.07 -21.83 -4.75
C LYS A 43 -28.96 -22.08 -5.76
N ALA A 44 -27.70 -21.96 -5.35
CA ALA A 44 -26.55 -22.12 -6.23
C ALA A 44 -26.18 -23.60 -6.47
N TYR A 45 -26.15 -24.39 -5.40
CA TYR A 45 -25.50 -25.71 -5.35
C TYR A 45 -26.38 -26.81 -4.72
N GLY A 46 -27.57 -26.50 -4.22
CA GLY A 46 -28.42 -27.44 -3.45
C GLY A 46 -29.12 -28.54 -4.24
N THR A 47 -28.69 -28.83 -5.47
CA THR A 47 -29.23 -29.92 -6.30
C THR A 47 -28.20 -31.03 -6.48
N ALA A 48 -28.67 -32.25 -6.76
CA ALA A 48 -27.81 -33.41 -7.01
C ALA A 48 -26.83 -33.19 -8.17
N ASP A 49 -27.18 -32.35 -9.15
CA ASP A 49 -26.31 -32.05 -10.29
C ASP A 49 -25.28 -30.93 -10.00
N ARG A 50 -25.51 -30.10 -8.98
CA ARG A 50 -24.75 -28.86 -8.77
C ARG A 50 -23.90 -28.83 -7.51
N PHE A 51 -24.11 -29.74 -6.55
CA PHE A 51 -23.41 -29.69 -5.26
C PHE A 51 -21.88 -29.85 -5.36
N LEU A 52 -21.35 -30.41 -6.46
CA LEU A 52 -19.91 -30.53 -6.74
C LEU A 52 -19.43 -29.69 -7.94
N VAL A 53 -20.26 -28.81 -8.50
CA VAL A 53 -19.89 -28.01 -9.68
C VAL A 53 -18.70 -27.08 -9.41
N HIS A 54 -18.54 -26.68 -8.14
CA HIS A 54 -17.35 -25.98 -7.66
C HIS A 54 -16.65 -26.86 -6.63
N SER A 55 -15.40 -27.22 -6.92
CA SER A 55 -14.59 -28.09 -6.07
C SER A 55 -13.12 -27.67 -6.14
N SER A 56 -12.31 -28.22 -5.24
CA SER A 56 -10.87 -27.95 -5.19
C SER A 56 -10.12 -29.15 -4.66
N THR A 57 -9.05 -29.56 -5.33
CA THR A 57 -8.21 -30.70 -4.92
C THR A 57 -7.57 -30.48 -3.54
N TYR A 58 -7.17 -29.24 -3.23
CA TYR A 58 -6.53 -28.88 -1.96
C TYR A 58 -7.45 -28.11 -1.00
N GLY A 59 -8.54 -27.55 -1.50
CA GLY A 59 -9.50 -26.79 -0.70
C GLY A 59 -10.21 -27.67 0.32
N GLY A 60 -10.29 -27.22 1.57
CA GLY A 60 -10.92 -27.96 2.66
C GLY A 60 -10.03 -29.03 3.33
N GLY A 61 -8.75 -29.13 2.94
CA GLY A 61 -7.82 -30.06 3.58
C GLY A 61 -7.62 -29.80 5.08
N ASN A 62 -7.71 -30.85 5.90
CA ASN A 62 -7.67 -30.76 7.37
C ASN A 62 -6.43 -30.05 7.91
N LEU A 63 -5.26 -30.26 7.30
CA LEU A 63 -4.01 -29.64 7.76
C LEU A 63 -4.07 -28.10 7.72
N ALA A 64 -4.58 -27.54 6.62
CA ALA A 64 -4.75 -26.09 6.49
C ALA A 64 -5.79 -25.56 7.50
N SER A 65 -6.88 -26.29 7.71
CA SER A 65 -7.93 -25.92 8.67
C SER A 65 -7.44 -25.93 10.11
N VAL A 66 -6.60 -26.90 10.51
CA VAL A 66 -5.99 -26.94 11.85
C VAL A 66 -5.13 -25.70 12.10
N VAL A 67 -4.30 -25.31 11.12
CA VAL A 67 -3.49 -24.11 11.20
C VAL A 67 -4.36 -22.86 11.29
N ALA A 68 -5.42 -22.76 10.49
CA ALA A 68 -6.34 -21.62 10.51
C ALA A 68 -7.08 -21.48 11.86
N LEU A 69 -7.55 -22.60 12.43
CA LEU A 69 -8.18 -22.62 13.76
C LEU A 69 -7.20 -22.15 14.84
N SER A 70 -5.94 -22.61 14.78
CA SER A 70 -4.88 -22.17 15.68
C SER A 70 -4.61 -20.66 15.54
N ALA A 71 -4.49 -20.17 14.30
CA ALA A 71 -4.25 -18.74 14.04
C ALA A 71 -5.40 -17.85 14.55
N LEU A 72 -6.66 -18.27 14.36
CA LEU A 72 -7.83 -17.57 14.90
C LEU A 72 -7.80 -17.53 16.44
N ARG A 73 -7.46 -18.66 17.07
CA ARG A 73 -7.31 -18.74 18.52
C ARG A 73 -6.26 -17.75 19.02
N GLU A 74 -5.09 -17.72 18.41
CA GLU A 74 -4.00 -16.82 18.84
C GLU A 74 -4.38 -15.34 18.68
N ILE A 75 -5.08 -14.98 17.60
CA ILE A 75 -5.58 -13.61 17.39
C ILE A 75 -6.49 -13.17 18.54
N LEU A 76 -7.36 -14.06 19.01
CA LEU A 76 -8.30 -13.76 20.10
C LEU A 76 -7.63 -13.83 21.47
N ALA A 77 -6.83 -14.86 21.73
CA ALA A 77 -6.18 -15.11 23.02
C ALA A 77 -5.19 -14.00 23.42
N GLN A 78 -4.53 -13.38 22.43
CA GLN A 78 -3.57 -12.30 22.64
C GLN A 78 -4.19 -10.90 22.52
N ASP A 79 -5.51 -10.77 22.40
CA ASP A 79 -6.22 -9.50 22.14
C ASP A 79 -5.61 -8.70 20.95
N LEU A 80 -5.25 -9.38 19.85
CA LEU A 80 -4.62 -8.70 18.71
C LEU A 80 -5.59 -7.78 17.97
N VAL A 81 -6.90 -7.98 18.16
CA VAL A 81 -7.94 -7.09 17.63
C VAL A 81 -7.91 -5.75 18.37
N GLY A 82 -8.01 -5.76 19.71
CA GLY A 82 -7.94 -4.55 20.52
C GLY A 82 -6.57 -3.89 20.42
N HIS A 83 -5.50 -4.67 20.37
CA HIS A 83 -4.15 -4.14 20.16
C HIS A 83 -4.02 -3.41 18.83
N ALA A 84 -4.56 -3.97 17.74
CA ALA A 84 -4.54 -3.30 16.44
C ALA A 84 -5.35 -2.00 16.42
N GLU A 85 -6.44 -1.91 17.18
CA GLU A 85 -7.21 -0.67 17.36
C GLU A 85 -6.36 0.38 18.11
N ARG A 86 -5.85 0.03 19.30
CA ARG A 86 -5.08 0.93 20.17
C ARG A 86 -3.78 1.40 19.52
N MET A 87 -2.97 0.46 19.02
CA MET A 87 -1.70 0.77 18.37
C MET A 87 -1.88 1.36 16.99
N GLY A 88 -2.94 1.01 16.27
CA GLY A 88 -3.28 1.65 15.01
C GLY A 88 -3.60 3.14 15.18
N ALA A 89 -4.40 3.49 16.19
CA ALA A 89 -4.71 4.89 16.50
C ALA A 89 -3.44 5.67 16.88
N TYR A 90 -2.62 5.11 17.78
CA TYR A 90 -1.32 5.70 18.15
C TYR A 90 -0.40 5.92 16.95
N PHE A 91 -0.22 4.88 16.13
CA PHE A 91 0.68 4.94 14.97
C PHE A 91 0.19 5.96 13.94
N LYS A 92 -1.12 5.98 13.65
CA LYS A 92 -1.71 6.95 12.72
C LYS A 92 -1.51 8.38 13.21
N GLN A 93 -1.73 8.64 14.50
CA GLN A 93 -1.54 9.96 15.09
C GLN A 93 -0.08 10.43 14.93
N ALA A 94 0.87 9.61 15.37
CA ALA A 94 2.30 9.95 15.31
C ALA A 94 2.79 10.21 13.87
N LEU A 95 2.32 9.43 12.90
CA LEU A 95 2.64 9.67 11.49
C LEU A 95 1.99 10.95 10.95
N SER A 96 0.77 11.27 11.41
CA SER A 96 0.05 12.48 10.97
C SER A 96 0.75 13.75 11.48
N GLU A 97 1.29 13.72 12.70
CA GLU A 97 2.10 14.81 13.26
C GLU A 97 3.36 15.07 12.43
N ILE A 98 4.00 14.02 11.93
CA ILE A 98 5.14 14.16 11.01
C ILE A 98 4.69 14.72 9.67
N ALA A 99 3.65 14.13 9.07
CA ALA A 99 3.14 14.48 7.76
C ALA A 99 2.77 15.97 7.66
N ALA A 100 2.19 16.54 8.71
CA ALA A 100 1.82 17.96 8.77
C ALA A 100 3.00 18.94 8.61
N ARG A 101 4.25 18.45 8.74
CA ARG A 101 5.47 19.27 8.59
C ARG A 101 6.03 19.26 7.17
N TYR A 102 5.59 18.35 6.29
CA TYR A 102 6.19 18.11 4.98
C TYR A 102 5.12 18.17 3.87
N PRO A 103 5.19 19.13 2.94
CA PRO A 103 4.16 19.32 1.92
C PRO A 103 4.06 18.14 0.94
N PHE A 104 5.16 17.41 0.72
CA PHE A 104 5.17 16.21 -0.12
C PHE A 104 4.46 15.01 0.52
N VAL A 105 4.13 15.06 1.81
CA VAL A 105 3.31 14.05 2.51
C VAL A 105 1.88 14.57 2.63
N SER A 106 1.02 14.15 1.71
CA SER A 106 -0.33 14.69 1.58
C SER A 106 -1.28 14.19 2.66
N GLU A 107 -1.24 12.88 2.97
CA GLU A 107 -2.25 12.26 3.82
C GLU A 107 -1.73 11.00 4.51
N VAL A 108 -2.14 10.79 5.77
CA VAL A 108 -2.02 9.50 6.47
C VAL A 108 -3.42 8.94 6.71
N ARG A 109 -3.75 7.85 6.00
CA ARG A 109 -5.08 7.23 6.03
C ARG A 109 -5.06 5.79 6.49
N GLY A 110 -6.24 5.31 6.88
CA GLY A 110 -6.45 3.94 7.34
C GLY A 110 -7.08 3.85 8.72
N ARG A 111 -7.30 2.60 9.15
CA ARG A 111 -7.95 2.21 10.41
C ARG A 111 -7.24 1.00 10.99
N GLY A 112 -7.03 0.99 12.31
CA GLY A 112 -6.17 0.00 12.99
C GLY A 112 -4.76 -0.02 12.40
N LEU A 113 -4.17 -1.21 12.24
CA LEU A 113 -2.83 -1.39 11.66
C LEU A 113 -2.86 -1.63 10.14
N MET A 114 -3.86 -1.08 9.44
CA MET A 114 -3.88 -0.97 7.99
C MET A 114 -3.80 0.50 7.63
N LEU A 115 -2.58 0.98 7.41
CA LEU A 115 -2.29 2.39 7.17
C LEU A 115 -1.66 2.58 5.79
N GLY A 116 -1.85 3.76 5.22
CA GLY A 116 -1.23 4.21 3.99
C GLY A 116 -0.80 5.66 4.12
N ILE A 117 0.40 5.96 3.61
CA ILE A 117 0.95 7.31 3.54
C ILE A 117 0.92 7.74 2.08
N GLN A 118 0.15 8.77 1.78
CA GLN A 118 0.07 9.38 0.45
C GLN A 118 1.17 10.41 0.29
N PHE A 119 1.86 10.34 -0.83
CA PHE A 119 2.75 11.40 -1.26
C PHE A 119 2.12 12.20 -2.38
N ASP A 120 2.35 13.50 -2.35
CA ASP A 120 1.97 14.43 -3.40
C ASP A 120 3.18 15.33 -3.67
N GLN A 121 4.09 14.81 -4.50
CA GLN A 121 5.22 15.58 -5.00
C GLN A 121 5.12 15.63 -6.52
N ALA A 122 4.65 16.75 -7.03
CA ALA A 122 4.59 17.02 -8.45
C ALA A 122 5.97 17.48 -8.93
N PHE A 123 6.54 16.76 -9.90
CA PHE A 123 7.73 17.18 -10.64
C PHE A 123 7.34 17.89 -11.94
N THR A 124 6.23 18.64 -11.92
CA THR A 124 5.70 19.31 -13.10
C THR A 124 6.71 20.30 -13.65
N GLY A 125 7.03 20.17 -14.94
CA GLY A 125 8.04 20.98 -15.60
C GLY A 125 9.49 20.61 -15.26
N ALA A 126 9.76 19.60 -14.42
CA ALA A 126 11.12 19.19 -14.07
C ALA A 126 11.88 18.66 -15.30
N VAL A 127 11.19 17.96 -16.19
CA VAL A 127 11.79 17.45 -17.44
C VAL A 127 12.09 18.62 -18.38
N ASN A 128 11.18 19.59 -18.49
CA ASN A 128 11.39 20.81 -19.27
C ASN A 128 12.56 21.66 -18.71
N ALA A 129 12.66 21.80 -17.38
CA ALA A 129 13.75 22.53 -16.73
C ALA A 129 15.09 21.84 -16.98
N SER A 130 15.15 20.51 -16.84
CA SER A 130 16.35 19.71 -17.14
C SER A 130 16.76 19.87 -18.60
N ALA A 131 15.80 19.78 -19.53
CA ALA A 131 16.06 19.96 -20.96
C ALA A 131 16.61 21.37 -21.28
N ARG A 132 16.06 22.41 -20.65
CA ARG A 132 16.58 23.79 -20.77
C ARG A 132 18.00 23.90 -20.25
N GLU A 133 18.30 23.32 -19.09
CA GLU A 133 19.65 23.33 -18.51
C GLU A 133 20.66 22.56 -19.36
N PHE A 134 20.27 21.45 -20.00
CA PHE A 134 21.14 20.78 -20.96
C PHE A 134 21.38 21.64 -22.22
N ALA A 135 20.34 22.32 -22.70
CA ALA A 135 20.44 23.17 -23.89
C ALA A 135 21.37 24.38 -23.69
N THR A 136 21.52 24.91 -22.47
CA THR A 136 22.48 26.00 -22.18
C THR A 136 23.94 25.55 -22.27
N ARG A 137 24.21 24.23 -22.19
CA ARG A 137 25.56 23.64 -22.16
C ARG A 137 26.04 23.12 -23.52
N LEU A 138 25.18 23.10 -24.53
CA LEU A 138 25.49 22.55 -25.86
C LEU A 138 25.51 23.69 -26.91
N PRO A 139 26.52 23.74 -27.80
CA PRO A 139 26.56 24.74 -28.86
C PRO A 139 25.42 24.52 -29.88
N GLY A 140 24.75 25.60 -30.31
CA GLY A 140 23.72 25.58 -31.35
C GLY A 140 22.46 26.37 -31.01
N ASP A 141 21.56 26.54 -31.99
CA ASP A 141 20.24 27.15 -31.80
C ASP A 141 19.17 26.08 -31.52
N TRP A 142 19.13 25.64 -30.27
CA TRP A 142 18.21 24.60 -29.82
C TRP A 142 16.74 24.99 -29.90
N HIS A 143 16.43 26.29 -29.82
CA HIS A 143 15.06 26.75 -29.96
C HIS A 143 14.55 26.45 -31.38
N THR A 144 15.38 26.78 -32.37
CA THR A 144 15.06 26.58 -33.78
C THR A 144 15.11 25.11 -34.17
N THR A 145 16.05 24.34 -33.63
CA THR A 145 16.07 22.87 -33.78
C THR A 145 14.77 22.25 -33.31
N TRP A 146 14.30 22.57 -32.09
CA TRP A 146 13.03 22.07 -31.59
C TRP A 146 11.85 22.51 -32.47
N LYS A 147 11.81 23.79 -32.86
CA LYS A 147 10.72 24.38 -33.65
C LYS A 147 10.55 23.72 -35.02
N PHE A 148 11.63 23.28 -35.64
CA PHE A 148 11.63 22.65 -36.96
C PHE A 148 11.61 21.11 -36.93
N LEU A 149 11.48 20.48 -35.75
CA LEU A 149 11.17 19.05 -35.69
C LEU A 149 9.78 18.78 -36.30
N PRO A 150 9.60 17.67 -37.04
CA PRO A 150 8.28 17.28 -37.52
C PRO A 150 7.27 17.17 -36.36
N ASP A 151 6.03 17.60 -36.60
CA ASP A 151 4.97 17.59 -35.58
C ASP A 151 4.80 16.23 -34.88
N PRO A 152 4.85 15.06 -35.57
CA PRO A 152 4.78 13.76 -34.89
C PRO A 152 5.93 13.52 -33.91
N VAL A 153 7.13 14.03 -34.22
CA VAL A 153 8.30 13.90 -33.33
C VAL A 153 8.09 14.75 -32.08
N GLN A 154 7.65 16.00 -32.22
CA GLN A 154 7.35 16.86 -31.08
C GLN A 154 6.25 16.24 -30.18
N ALA A 155 5.21 15.67 -30.79
CA ALA A 155 4.12 15.03 -30.06
C ALA A 155 4.61 13.81 -29.25
N HIS A 156 5.40 12.92 -29.87
CA HIS A 156 5.97 11.78 -29.15
C HIS A 156 6.91 12.20 -28.02
N LEU A 157 7.74 13.22 -28.23
CA LEU A 157 8.63 13.74 -27.18
C LEU A 157 7.84 14.36 -26.03
N ARG A 158 6.78 15.14 -26.30
CA ARG A 158 5.91 15.68 -25.25
C ARG A 158 5.23 14.59 -24.44
N ALA A 159 4.63 13.60 -25.10
CA ALA A 159 4.00 12.47 -24.42
C ALA A 159 5.00 11.69 -23.55
N ALA A 160 6.24 11.52 -24.01
CA ALA A 160 7.30 10.90 -23.21
C ALA A 160 7.70 11.75 -22.00
N MET A 161 7.84 13.07 -22.17
CA MET A 161 8.14 14.00 -21.06
C MET A 161 7.02 13.97 -20.01
N ASP A 162 5.75 14.03 -20.42
CA ASP A 162 4.61 13.98 -19.51
C ASP A 162 4.57 12.67 -18.72
N ARG A 163 4.83 11.54 -19.39
CA ARG A 163 4.91 10.24 -18.70
C ARG A 163 6.09 10.17 -17.74
N MET A 164 7.22 10.76 -18.09
CA MET A 164 8.41 10.81 -17.24
C MET A 164 8.16 11.65 -15.98
N GLU A 165 7.46 12.78 -16.09
CA GLU A 165 7.08 13.62 -14.94
C GLU A 165 6.21 12.86 -13.94
N GLN A 166 5.26 12.05 -14.42
CA GLN A 166 4.48 11.15 -13.55
C GLN A 166 5.37 10.10 -12.87
N ALA A 167 6.27 9.47 -13.65
CA ALA A 167 7.16 8.44 -13.12
C ALA A 167 8.12 8.97 -12.05
N LEU A 168 8.55 10.23 -12.13
CA LEU A 168 9.39 10.86 -11.10
C LEU A 168 8.70 10.90 -9.73
N GLY A 169 7.38 11.13 -9.69
CA GLY A 169 6.60 11.05 -8.44
C GLY A 169 6.58 9.63 -7.85
N GLU A 170 6.48 8.61 -8.70
CA GLU A 170 6.57 7.20 -8.29
C GLU A 170 7.97 6.87 -7.76
N MET A 171 9.02 7.36 -8.43
CA MET A 171 10.41 7.19 -8.02
C MET A 171 10.69 7.86 -6.67
N PHE A 172 10.04 8.99 -6.38
CA PHE A 172 10.15 9.65 -5.08
C PHE A 172 9.61 8.76 -3.94
N CYS A 173 8.45 8.14 -4.12
CA CYS A 173 7.93 7.16 -3.16
C CYS A 173 8.85 5.93 -3.02
N MET A 174 9.42 5.48 -4.14
CA MET A 174 10.34 4.36 -4.12
C MET A 174 11.67 4.70 -3.40
N LYS A 175 12.08 5.97 -3.46
CA LYS A 175 13.24 6.48 -2.72
C LYS A 175 13.01 6.39 -1.22
N PHE A 176 11.82 6.75 -0.72
CA PHE A 176 11.46 6.55 0.69
C PHE A 176 11.63 5.10 1.14
N VAL A 177 11.05 4.17 0.38
CA VAL A 177 11.17 2.74 0.69
C VAL A 177 12.63 2.28 0.66
N THR A 178 13.41 2.76 -0.30
CA THR A 178 14.83 2.43 -0.42
C THR A 178 15.60 2.91 0.81
N LYS A 179 15.40 4.16 1.25
CA LYS A 179 16.10 4.72 2.42
C LYS A 179 15.67 4.06 3.72
N LEU A 180 14.37 3.79 3.91
CA LEU A 180 13.88 3.01 5.05
C LEU A 180 14.54 1.62 5.11
N CYS A 181 14.70 0.96 3.97
CA CYS A 181 15.34 -0.35 3.90
C CYS A 181 16.86 -0.28 4.11
N GLN A 182 17.56 0.54 3.33
CA GLN A 182 19.02 0.61 3.33
C GLN A 182 19.58 1.23 4.59
N ASP A 183 19.00 2.32 5.08
CA ASP A 183 19.54 3.10 6.18
C ASP A 183 19.01 2.58 7.52
N HIS A 184 17.69 2.27 7.59
CA HIS A 184 17.02 1.92 8.85
C HIS A 184 16.66 0.44 9.01
N LYS A 185 16.89 -0.39 7.98
CA LYS A 185 16.54 -1.83 7.94
C LYS A 185 15.05 -2.08 8.18
N ILE A 186 14.21 -1.20 7.62
CA ILE A 186 12.75 -1.24 7.73
C ILE A 186 12.17 -1.60 6.35
N LEU A 187 11.34 -2.65 6.32
CA LEU A 187 10.69 -3.10 5.11
C LEU A 187 9.32 -2.42 4.97
N THR A 188 9.19 -1.64 3.91
CA THR A 188 7.91 -1.06 3.45
C THR A 188 7.76 -1.33 1.97
N PHE A 189 6.56 -1.14 1.44
CA PHE A 189 6.36 -1.23 -0.01
C PHE A 189 5.19 -0.37 -0.44
N ILE A 190 5.10 -0.09 -1.73
CA ILE A 190 3.96 0.62 -2.32
C ILE A 190 2.75 -0.30 -2.49
N THR A 191 1.57 0.27 -2.66
CA THR A 191 0.37 -0.52 -2.97
C THR A 191 0.40 -1.04 -4.41
N ALA A 192 -0.40 -2.07 -4.72
CA ALA A 192 -0.41 -2.65 -6.06
C ALA A 192 -1.07 -1.72 -7.10
N ASN A 193 -2.10 -0.97 -6.69
CA ASN A 193 -2.88 -0.12 -7.59
C ASN A 193 -2.36 1.32 -7.65
N SER A 194 -1.59 1.75 -6.66
CA SER A 194 -1.00 3.08 -6.60
C SER A 194 0.45 3.00 -6.12
N SER A 195 1.32 3.55 -6.95
CA SER A 195 2.76 3.73 -6.75
C SER A 195 3.09 4.95 -5.87
N THR A 196 2.11 5.80 -5.56
CA THR A 196 2.27 7.02 -4.76
C THR A 196 1.85 6.85 -3.29
N VAL A 197 1.56 5.62 -2.88
CA VAL A 197 1.11 5.28 -1.52
C VAL A 197 2.00 4.22 -0.93
N ILE A 198 2.69 4.56 0.15
CA ILE A 198 3.46 3.58 0.93
C ILE A 198 2.50 2.85 1.87
N ARG A 199 2.48 1.52 1.76
CA ARG A 199 1.74 0.63 2.65
C ARG A 199 2.48 0.49 3.98
N ILE A 200 1.79 0.83 5.05
CA ILE A 200 2.22 0.56 6.42
C ILE A 200 1.28 -0.51 7.01
N GLN A 201 1.72 -1.76 6.93
CA GLN A 201 0.92 -2.93 7.31
C GLN A 201 1.75 -3.95 8.12
N PRO A 202 2.14 -3.61 9.36
CA PRO A 202 3.00 -4.48 10.17
C PRO A 202 2.26 -5.74 10.66
N PRO A 203 2.93 -6.73 11.27
CA PRO A 203 2.27 -7.75 12.07
C PRO A 203 1.41 -7.13 13.18
N LEU A 204 0.34 -7.82 13.60
CA LEU A 204 -0.55 -7.29 14.65
C LEU A 204 0.11 -7.26 16.03
N ILE A 205 1.21 -7.98 16.21
CA ILE A 205 1.98 -8.02 17.45
C ILE A 205 2.97 -6.86 17.60
N ILE A 206 3.00 -5.90 16.67
CA ILE A 206 3.93 -4.78 16.69
C ILE A 206 3.86 -4.01 18.02
N SER A 207 5.01 -3.77 18.63
CA SER A 207 5.14 -3.05 19.89
C SER A 207 5.15 -1.53 19.68
N LYS A 208 4.88 -0.79 20.76
CA LYS A 208 5.01 0.67 20.75
C LYS A 208 6.44 1.12 20.40
N ALA A 209 7.45 0.43 20.92
CA ALA A 209 8.86 0.74 20.65
C ALA A 209 9.22 0.59 19.16
N GLU A 210 8.68 -0.43 18.47
CA GLU A 210 8.87 -0.61 17.03
C GLU A 210 8.14 0.47 16.22
N ILE A 211 6.95 0.88 16.66
CA ILE A 211 6.23 2.02 16.07
C ILE A 211 7.06 3.29 16.22
N ASP A 212 7.57 3.59 17.42
CA ASP A 212 8.37 4.78 17.70
C ASP A 212 9.66 4.79 16.87
N ARG A 213 10.33 3.63 16.75
CA ARG A 213 11.48 3.46 15.85
C ARG A 213 11.12 3.76 14.40
N PHE A 214 9.98 3.25 13.91
CA PHE A 214 9.54 3.50 12.55
C PHE A 214 9.25 5.00 12.32
N VAL A 215 8.50 5.61 13.23
CA VAL A 215 8.11 7.02 13.20
C VAL A 215 9.36 7.91 13.18
N GLY A 216 10.35 7.62 14.02
CA GLY A 216 11.64 8.32 14.01
C GLY A 216 12.40 8.16 12.70
N ALA A 217 12.52 6.94 12.19
CA ALA A 217 13.16 6.68 10.89
C ALA A 217 12.43 7.41 9.74
N PHE A 218 11.10 7.41 9.75
CA PHE A 218 10.30 8.12 8.76
C PHE A 218 10.55 9.63 8.82
N ALA A 219 10.62 10.22 10.02
CA ALA A 219 10.96 11.63 10.19
C ALA A 219 12.35 11.96 9.61
N THR A 220 13.38 11.16 9.92
CA THR A 220 14.73 11.34 9.37
C THR A 220 14.74 11.29 7.84
N VAL A 221 14.03 10.33 7.23
CA VAL A 221 13.95 10.24 5.77
C VAL A 221 13.20 11.43 5.17
N CYS A 222 12.16 11.94 5.84
CA CYS A 222 11.49 13.17 5.42
C CYS A 222 12.44 14.39 5.46
N GLU A 223 13.23 14.54 6.52
CA GLU A 223 14.21 15.63 6.66
C GLU A 223 15.24 15.60 5.52
N GLU A 224 15.84 14.43 5.29
CA GLU A 224 16.85 14.25 4.24
C GLU A 224 16.31 14.50 2.82
N LEU A 225 15.07 14.09 2.55
CA LEU A 225 14.45 14.30 1.24
C LEU A 225 13.91 15.72 1.07
N SER A 226 13.55 16.42 2.16
CA SER A 226 13.22 17.85 2.10
C SER A 226 14.44 18.67 1.71
N THR A 227 15.60 18.43 2.34
CA THR A 227 16.85 19.12 2.01
C THR A 227 17.33 18.85 0.58
N PHE A 228 16.94 17.74 -0.03
CA PHE A 228 17.23 17.45 -1.44
C PHE A 228 16.31 18.20 -2.42
N LEU A 229 15.11 18.58 -1.97
CA LEU A 229 14.12 19.28 -2.78
C LEU A 229 14.26 20.81 -2.74
N ASP A 230 14.84 21.35 -1.66
CA ASP A 230 15.24 22.75 -1.52
C ASP A 230 16.53 23.08 -2.31
#